data_AF-A0A1B8WKR7-F1
#
_entry.id   AF-A0A1B8WKR7-F1
#
_cell.length_a   1.000
_cell.length_b   1.000
_cell.length_c   1.000
_cell.angle_alpha   90.00
_cell.angle_beta   90.00
_cell.angle_gamma   90.00
#
_symmetry.space_group_name_H-M   'P 1'
#
loop_
_entity.id
_entity.type
_entity.pdbx_description
1 polymer ?
#
loop_
_entity_poly.entity_id
_entity_poly.type
_entity_poly.pdbx_seq_one_letter_code
_entity_poly.pdbx_strand_id
1 'polypeptide(L)' 'MNKSERFWDKTASHYDQIERKDQKTYLQIIQLSKTRFTTSDVTLEYGCGTGLIANEISEDVKEIHAIDISSNMITIAE' A
#
# COMPACT_ATOMS: atom_id res chain seq x y z
N MET A 1 -17.58 -12.01 0.54
CA MET A 1 -16.27 -11.53 0.08
C MET A 1 -16.24 -11.16 -1.41
N ASN A 2 -16.78 -11.98 -2.32
CA ASN A 2 -16.54 -11.86 -3.78
C ASN A 2 -16.94 -10.54 -4.46
N LYS A 3 -17.81 -9.69 -3.89
CA LYS A 3 -18.20 -8.41 -4.53
C LYS A 3 -17.09 -7.36 -4.41
N SER A 4 -16.48 -7.24 -3.24
CA SER A 4 -15.46 -6.23 -2.97
C SER A 4 -14.13 -6.56 -3.65
N GLU A 5 -13.69 -7.82 -3.56
CA GLU A 5 -12.51 -8.32 -4.27
C GLU A 5 -12.59 -8.03 -5.78
N ARG A 6 -13.69 -8.43 -6.44
CA ARG A 6 -13.90 -8.14 -7.88
C ARG A 6 -13.93 -6.66 -8.23
N PHE A 7 -14.35 -5.80 -7.31
CA PHE A 7 -14.32 -4.36 -7.53
C PHE A 7 -12.86 -3.86 -7.55
N TRP A 8 -12.07 -4.27 -6.58
CA TRP A 8 -10.66 -3.91 -6.47
C TRP A 8 -9.81 -4.54 -7.59
N ASP A 9 -10.11 -5.78 -7.98
CA ASP A 9 -9.44 -6.43 -9.12
C ASP A 9 -9.57 -5.65 -10.42
N LYS A 10 -10.77 -5.07 -10.66
CA LYS A 10 -11.02 -4.23 -11.84
C LYS A 10 -10.34 -2.86 -11.74
N THR A 11 -10.17 -2.37 -10.51
CA THR A 11 -9.61 -1.04 -10.23
C THR A 11 -8.09 -1.05 -10.30
N ALA A 12 -7.44 -2.17 -9.95
CA ALA A 12 -5.99 -2.31 -9.79
C ALA A 12 -5.16 -1.63 -10.89
N SER A 13 -5.46 -1.89 -12.16
CA SER A 13 -4.73 -1.32 -13.32
C SER A 13 -4.74 0.22 -13.41
N HIS A 14 -5.68 0.88 -12.75
CA HIS A 14 -5.80 2.35 -12.75
C HIS A 14 -5.67 2.94 -11.34
N TYR A 15 -5.41 2.10 -10.33
CA TYR A 15 -5.46 2.48 -8.92
C TYR A 15 -4.51 3.64 -8.63
N ASP A 16 -3.25 3.55 -9.04
CA ASP A 16 -2.27 4.62 -8.86
C ASP A 16 -2.71 5.93 -9.52
N GLN A 17 -3.43 5.87 -10.63
CA GLN A 17 -3.93 7.07 -11.30
C GLN A 17 -5.05 7.75 -10.51
N ILE A 18 -5.87 6.94 -9.84
CA ILE A 18 -6.93 7.40 -8.95
C ILE A 18 -6.30 8.00 -7.69
N GLU A 19 -5.38 7.27 -7.05
CA GLU A 19 -4.69 7.71 -5.83
C GLU A 19 -3.83 8.97 -6.04
N ARG A 20 -3.28 9.19 -7.24
CA ARG A 20 -2.59 10.45 -7.57
C ARG A 20 -3.46 11.70 -7.37
N LYS A 21 -4.79 11.58 -7.42
CA LYS A 21 -5.68 12.72 -7.11
C LYS A 21 -5.59 13.15 -5.65
N ASP A 22 -5.23 12.22 -4.77
CA ASP A 22 -5.06 12.40 -3.33
C ASP A 22 -3.58 12.32 -2.91
N GLN A 23 -2.66 12.67 -3.82
CA GLN A 23 -1.19 12.61 -3.61
C GLN A 23 -0.74 13.26 -2.30
N LYS A 24 -1.40 14.36 -1.86
CA LYS A 24 -1.08 15.02 -0.60
C LYS A 24 -1.28 14.10 0.61
N THR A 25 -2.37 13.34 0.64
CA THR A 25 -2.68 12.41 1.72
C THR A 25 -1.65 11.28 1.76
N TYR A 26 -1.33 10.72 0.60
CA TYR A 26 -0.34 9.67 0.46
C TYR A 26 1.05 10.09 0.97
N LEU A 27 1.54 11.26 0.54
CA LEU A 27 2.82 11.81 1.02
C LEU A 27 2.82 12.09 2.53
N GLN A 28 1.68 12.54 3.07
CA GLN A 28 1.54 12.74 4.51
C GLN A 28 1.62 11.42 5.27
N ILE A 29 1.00 10.34 4.76
CA ILE A 29 1.10 9.02 5.37
C ILE A 29 2.54 8.53 5.37
N ILE A 30 3.25 8.61 4.24
CA ILE A 30 4.67 8.22 4.16
C ILE A 30 5.51 9.01 5.15
N GLN A 31 5.42 10.33 5.13
CA GLN A 31 6.26 11.17 5.99
C GLN A 31 6.01 10.86 7.47
N LEU A 32 4.75 10.67 7.85
CA LEU A 32 4.39 10.31 9.21
C LEU A 32 4.86 8.91 9.60
N SER A 33 4.74 7.94 8.69
CA SER A 33 5.24 6.57 8.87
C SER A 33 6.76 6.57 9.12
N LYS A 34 7.54 7.24 8.27
CA LYS A 34 9.00 7.34 8.42
C LYS A 34 9.43 7.95 9.76
N THR A 35 8.66 8.87 10.32
CA THR A 35 8.95 9.47 11.64
C THR A 35 8.59 8.57 12.84
N ARG A 36 7.80 7.52 12.62
CA ARG A 36 7.29 6.63 13.68
C ARG A 36 7.96 5.27 13.71
N PHE A 37 8.64 4.90 12.63
CA PHE A 37 9.32 3.63 12.52
C PHE A 37 10.82 3.74 12.79
N THR A 38 11.37 2.60 13.15
CA THR A 38 12.80 2.32 13.25
C THR A 38 13.13 1.15 12.36
N THR A 39 14.39 1.06 11.92
CA THR A 39 14.86 -0.03 11.05
C THR A 39 14.81 -1.42 11.70
N SER A 40 14.41 -1.54 12.97
CA SER A 40 14.14 -2.81 13.66
C SER A 40 12.67 -3.24 13.65
N ASP A 41 11.75 -2.37 13.23
CA ASP A 41 10.32 -2.64 13.33
C ASP A 41 9.83 -3.63 12.26
N VAL A 42 8.83 -4.43 12.64
CA VAL A 42 8.07 -5.31 11.74
C VAL A 42 6.66 -4.77 11.65
N THR A 43 6.24 -4.35 10.45
CA THR A 43 5.01 -3.57 10.24
C THR A 43 4.01 -4.31 9.37
N LEU A 44 2.70 -4.06 9.59
CA LEU A 44 1.61 -4.56 8.76
C LEU A 44 0.93 -3.39 8.03
N GLU A 45 0.90 -3.44 6.71
CA GLU A 45 0.03 -2.59 5.89
C GLU A 45 -1.24 -3.37 5.49
N TYR A 46 -2.39 -2.93 6.02
CA TYR A 46 -3.69 -3.55 5.77
C TYR A 46 -4.43 -2.82 4.64
N GLY A 47 -4.67 -3.50 3.54
CA GLY A 47 -5.23 -2.92 2.32
C GLY A 47 -4.16 -2.14 1.55
N CYS A 48 -3.03 -2.79 1.23
CA CYS A 48 -1.87 -2.14 0.63
C CYS A 48 -2.08 -1.68 -0.82
N GLY A 49 -3.18 -2.06 -1.47
CA GLY A 49 -3.42 -1.79 -2.88
C GLY A 49 -2.23 -2.27 -3.73
N THR A 50 -1.75 -1.40 -4.61
CA THR A 50 -0.60 -1.64 -5.49
C THR A 50 0.76 -1.45 -4.80
N GLY A 51 0.80 -1.42 -3.46
CA GLY A 51 2.04 -1.38 -2.68
C GLY A 51 2.70 0.00 -2.61
N LEU A 52 1.99 1.06 -2.97
CA LEU A 52 2.53 2.41 -3.01
C LEU A 52 3.19 2.80 -1.67
N ILE A 53 2.54 2.61 -0.52
CA ILE A 53 3.11 3.04 0.76
C ILE A 53 4.20 2.07 1.21
N ALA A 54 3.93 0.75 1.25
CA ALA A 54 4.91 -0.27 1.62
C ALA A 54 6.26 -0.08 0.92
N ASN A 55 6.25 0.15 -0.39
CA ASN A 55 7.48 0.31 -1.16
C ASN A 55 8.29 1.54 -0.71
N GLU A 56 7.62 2.67 -0.47
CA GLU A 56 8.28 3.93 -0.05
C GLU A 56 8.85 3.91 1.37
N ILE A 57 8.29 3.09 2.27
CA ILE A 57 8.77 2.99 3.66
C ILE A 57 9.61 1.73 3.93
N SER A 58 9.88 0.93 2.90
CA SER A 58 10.58 -0.36 3.02
C SER A 58 11.99 -0.23 3.61
N GLU A 59 12.69 0.87 3.36
CA GLU A 59 14.02 1.15 3.91
C GLU A 59 14.00 1.63 5.38
N ASP A 60 12.83 2.03 5.87
CA ASP A 60 12.67 2.63 7.21
C ASP A 60 12.31 1.59 8.29
N VAL A 61 12.08 0.33 7.90
CA VAL A 61 11.68 -0.79 8.77
C VAL A 61 12.47 -2.06 8.46
N LYS A 62 12.40 -3.06 9.34
CA LYS A 62 13.03 -4.36 9.12
C LYS A 62 12.28 -5.22 8.12
N GLU A 63 10.96 -5.23 8.22
CA GLU A 63 10.07 -6.10 7.46
C GLU A 63 8.67 -5.49 7.36
N ILE A 64 8.04 -5.63 6.19
CA ILE A 64 6.65 -5.21 5.96
C ILE A 64 5.85 -6.42 5.50
N HIS A 65 4.81 -6.74 6.27
CA HIS A 65 3.72 -7.57 5.77
C HIS A 65 2.69 -6.64 5.13
N ALA A 66 2.51 -6.74 3.82
CA ALA A 66 1.49 -6.00 3.09
C ALA A 66 0.41 -6.98 2.64
N ILE A 67 -0.85 -6.67 2.92
CA ILE A 67 -1.97 -7.52 2.50
C ILE A 67 -3.06 -6.72 1.82
N ASP A 68 -3.67 -7.31 0.82
CA ASP A 68 -4.87 -6.82 0.15
C ASP A 68 -5.77 -8.00 -0.21
N ILE A 69 -7.07 -7.75 -0.31
CA ILE A 69 -8.03 -8.78 -0.70
C ILE A 69 -8.04 -9.02 -2.21
N SER A 70 -7.51 -8.09 -3.00
CA SER A 70 -7.44 -8.20 -4.46
C SER A 70 -6.14 -8.84 -4.89
N SER A 71 -6.24 -9.98 -5.59
CA SER A 71 -5.06 -10.63 -6.17
C SER A 71 -4.39 -9.75 -7.24
N ASN A 72 -5.16 -8.95 -7.99
CA ASN A 72 -4.59 -8.05 -8.98
C ASN A 72 -3.86 -6.87 -8.33
N MET A 73 -4.31 -6.38 -7.17
CA MET A 73 -3.58 -5.36 -6.40
C MET A 73 -2.20 -5.89 -5.99
N ILE A 74 -2.17 -7.07 -5.38
CA ILE A 74 -0.93 -7.75 -4.97
C ILE A 74 -0.01 -8.02 -6.17
N THR A 75 -0.56 -8.47 -7.31
CA THR A 75 0.23 -8.71 -8.53
C THR A 75 0.94 -7.46 -9.06
N ILE A 76 0.43 -6.26 -8.79
CA ILE A 76 1.09 -4.99 -9.18
C ILE A 76 2.09 -4.55 -8.10
N ALA A 77 1.85 -4.91 -6.84
CA ALA A 77 2.71 -4.58 -5.72
C ALA A 77 4.03 -5.39 -5.70
N GLU A 78 3.99 -6.63 -6.20
CA GLU A 78 5.15 -7.55 -6.38
C GLU A 78 6.00 -7.22 -7.61
#